data_AF-A0A1V4U4J4-F1
#
_entry.id   AF-A0A1V4U4J4-F1
#
_cell.length_a   1.000
_cell.length_b   1.000
_cell.length_c   1.000
_cell.angle_alpha   90.00
_cell.angle_beta   90.00
_cell.angle_gamma   90.00
#
_symmetry.space_group_name_H-M   'P 1'
#
loop_
_entity.id
_entity.type
_entity.pdbx_description
1 polymer ?
#
loop_
_entity_poly.entity_id
_entity_poly.type
_entity_poly.pdbx_seq_one_letter_code
_entity_poly.pdbx_strand_id
1 'polypeptide(L)'
;MFWIRPLVLPLALLFDRLAGDPHSRLHPVALVGTFIAWWGRPDLYPPCLQRAAGAALWAFTVLLFSLPFILAEIFLPWLVLIVAGPVLLKSCLAWRSLEEHALSVENALSQGLDEGRSQVQFLVSRDPSVLSREQVHSAAYESVSENLVDSIVSPLFYYALLGLPGAAAFRAANTMDAMLGYRDHRERLGWFSARADDVLNYIPARLTAGILLCYFACRGRFAPALDCVRKDGRKRPGFNGGLPMAVMAGGTGIRFEKPGVYSIGPGDRTIEDAGPEILSAVRACTILVTLLLMVLMFLALLIPLI
;
A
#
# COMPACT_ATOMS: atom_id res chain seq x y z
N MET A 1 19.92 -4.06 18.04
CA MET A 1 20.22 -4.28 16.60
C MET A 1 19.83 -3.11 15.70
N PHE A 2 19.47 -1.94 16.23
CA PHE A 2 18.99 -0.79 15.43
C PHE A 2 19.94 -0.40 14.27
N TRP A 3 21.25 -0.57 14.44
CA TRP A 3 22.28 -0.26 13.45
C TRP A 3 22.25 -1.11 12.17
N ILE A 4 21.69 -2.34 12.18
CA ILE A 4 21.58 -3.16 10.96
C ILE A 4 20.41 -2.73 10.09
N ARG A 5 19.42 -2.06 10.67
CA ARG A 5 18.14 -1.81 10.00
C ARG A 5 18.29 -0.99 8.71
N PRO A 6 19.16 0.03 8.60
CA PRO A 6 19.38 0.76 7.35
C PRO A 6 19.93 -0.12 6.21
N LEU A 7 20.67 -1.20 6.52
CA LEU A 7 21.20 -2.13 5.51
C LEU A 7 20.12 -3.08 4.98
N VAL A 8 19.18 -3.48 5.84
CA VAL A 8 18.09 -4.40 5.49
C VAL A 8 17.10 -3.77 4.51
N LEU A 9 16.82 -2.47 4.61
CA LEU A 9 15.88 -1.74 3.74
C LEU A 9 16.17 -1.91 2.24
N PRO A 10 17.35 -1.49 1.72
CA PRO A 10 17.65 -1.60 0.29
C PRO A 10 17.76 -3.06 -0.15
N LEU A 11 18.22 -3.97 0.72
CA LEU A 11 18.29 -5.39 0.42
C LEU A 11 16.89 -6.01 0.28
N ALA A 12 15.91 -5.62 1.11
CA ALA A 12 14.53 -6.09 1.01
C ALA A 12 13.90 -5.67 -0.32
N LEU A 13 14.12 -4.42 -0.74
CA LEU A 13 13.62 -3.90 -2.02
C LEU A 13 14.30 -4.56 -3.22
N LEU A 14 15.62 -4.81 -3.14
CA LEU A 14 16.33 -5.56 -4.18
C LEU A 14 15.80 -6.99 -4.27
N PHE A 15 15.59 -7.64 -3.12
CA PHE A 15 15.03 -8.98 -3.07
C PHE A 15 13.61 -9.03 -3.64
N ASP A 16 12.76 -8.05 -3.31
CA ASP A 16 11.42 -7.90 -3.88
C ASP A 16 11.45 -7.79 -5.41
N ARG A 17 12.37 -6.97 -5.96
CA ARG A 17 12.58 -6.85 -7.41
C ARG A 17 13.01 -8.15 -8.07
N LEU A 18 13.89 -8.91 -7.45
CA LEU A 18 14.43 -10.14 -8.04
C LEU A 18 13.48 -11.34 -7.90
N ALA A 19 12.88 -11.51 -6.73
CA ALA A 19 12.09 -12.71 -6.40
C ALA A 19 10.58 -12.55 -6.67
N GLY A 20 10.04 -11.32 -6.65
CA GLY A 20 8.60 -11.09 -6.72
C GLY A 20 7.83 -11.72 -5.55
N ASP A 21 6.50 -11.79 -5.67
CA ASP A 21 5.66 -12.41 -4.65
C ASP A 21 5.42 -13.90 -4.91
N PRO A 22 5.61 -14.78 -3.91
CA PRO A 22 5.35 -16.19 -4.08
C PRO A 22 3.83 -16.42 -4.18
N HIS A 23 3.40 -17.14 -5.21
CA HIS A 23 2.00 -17.57 -5.37
C HIS A 23 1.70 -18.77 -4.46
N SER A 24 1.81 -18.56 -3.14
CA SER A 24 1.68 -19.63 -2.14
C SER A 24 0.69 -19.24 -1.04
N ARG A 25 -0.11 -20.23 -0.62
CA ARG A 25 -0.99 -20.11 0.55
C ARG A 25 -0.22 -19.96 1.87
N LEU A 26 1.08 -20.28 1.86
CA LEU A 26 1.98 -20.13 3.01
C LEU A 26 2.60 -18.73 3.10
N HIS A 27 2.34 -17.83 2.14
CA HIS A 27 2.81 -16.46 2.24
C HIS A 27 2.21 -15.79 3.48
N PRO A 28 2.98 -15.00 4.28
CA PRO A 28 2.48 -14.40 5.52
C PRO A 28 1.17 -13.64 5.37
N VAL A 29 1.02 -12.86 4.29
CA VAL A 29 -0.21 -12.12 3.99
C VAL A 29 -1.39 -13.06 3.71
N ALA A 30 -1.17 -14.18 3.01
CA ALA A 30 -2.20 -15.16 2.73
C ALA A 30 -2.65 -15.91 4.00
N LEU A 31 -1.72 -16.17 4.93
CA LEU A 31 -2.03 -16.75 6.23
C LEU A 31 -2.85 -15.79 7.10
N VAL A 32 -2.48 -14.50 7.13
CA VAL A 32 -3.27 -13.44 7.77
C VAL A 32 -4.68 -13.42 7.19
N GLY A 33 -4.81 -13.38 5.85
CA GLY A 33 -6.10 -13.36 5.17
C GLY A 33 -6.95 -14.60 5.46
N THR A 34 -6.33 -15.79 5.50
CA THR A 34 -7.04 -17.03 5.85
C THR A 34 -7.55 -16.99 7.29
N PHE A 35 -6.76 -16.49 8.22
CA PHE A 35 -7.18 -16.33 9.62
C PHE A 35 -8.32 -15.31 9.75
N ILE A 36 -8.24 -14.17 9.06
CA ILE A 36 -9.33 -13.18 9.01
C ILE A 36 -10.58 -13.76 8.38
N ALA A 37 -10.49 -14.56 7.31
CA ALA A 37 -11.65 -15.20 6.69
C ALA A 37 -12.35 -16.22 7.63
N TRP A 38 -11.64 -16.74 8.62
CA TRP A 38 -12.21 -17.61 9.65
C TRP A 38 -13.03 -16.82 10.68
N TRP A 39 -12.46 -15.77 11.28
CA TRP A 39 -13.15 -15.02 12.34
C TRP A 39 -13.99 -13.84 11.85
N GLY A 40 -13.66 -13.27 10.70
CA GLY A 40 -14.20 -12.03 10.12
C GLY A 40 -15.58 -12.16 9.49
N ARG A 41 -16.43 -13.02 10.04
CA ARG A 41 -17.79 -13.30 9.57
C ARG A 41 -18.79 -12.64 10.51
N PRO A 42 -19.46 -11.54 10.11
CA PRO A 42 -20.35 -10.78 10.99
C PRO A 42 -21.46 -11.61 11.63
N ASP A 43 -21.95 -12.64 10.92
CA ASP A 43 -23.04 -13.52 11.37
C ASP A 43 -22.65 -14.41 12.57
N LEU A 44 -21.36 -14.54 12.89
CA LEU A 44 -20.89 -15.27 14.08
C LEU A 44 -21.07 -14.49 15.38
N TYR A 45 -21.39 -13.19 15.31
CA TYR A 45 -21.44 -12.32 16.47
C TYR A 45 -22.78 -11.59 16.57
N PRO A 46 -23.36 -11.46 17.78
CA PRO A 46 -24.51 -10.60 18.00
C PRO A 46 -24.21 -9.16 17.55
N PRO A 47 -25.16 -8.46 16.90
CA PRO A 47 -24.89 -7.14 16.34
C PRO A 47 -24.40 -6.08 17.35
N CYS A 48 -24.74 -6.23 18.64
CA CYS A 48 -24.26 -5.36 19.72
C CYS A 48 -22.79 -5.60 20.10
N LEU A 49 -22.26 -6.80 19.86
CA LEU A 49 -20.89 -7.19 20.21
C LEU A 49 -19.92 -7.08 19.03
N GLN A 50 -20.40 -6.95 17.79
CA GLN A 50 -19.56 -6.93 16.58
C GLN A 50 -18.41 -5.92 16.66
N ARG A 51 -18.64 -4.69 17.15
CA ARG A 51 -17.56 -3.68 17.28
C ARG A 51 -16.49 -4.09 18.29
N ALA A 52 -16.91 -4.61 19.45
CA ALA A 52 -15.99 -5.05 20.50
C ALA A 52 -15.20 -6.29 20.07
N ALA A 53 -15.88 -7.26 19.45
CA ALA A 53 -15.25 -8.44 18.87
C ALA A 53 -14.24 -8.06 17.78
N GLY A 54 -14.62 -7.15 16.87
CA GLY A 54 -13.73 -6.64 15.81
C GLY A 54 -12.46 -6.00 16.36
N ALA A 55 -12.58 -5.13 17.38
CA ALA A 55 -11.41 -4.50 18.01
C ALA A 55 -10.51 -5.51 18.74
N ALA A 56 -11.10 -6.46 19.48
CA ALA A 56 -10.34 -7.49 20.19
C ALA A 56 -9.62 -8.44 19.22
N LEU A 57 -10.31 -8.90 18.17
CA LEU A 57 -9.75 -9.79 17.16
C LEU A 57 -8.73 -9.08 16.27
N TRP A 58 -8.88 -7.77 16.05
CA TRP A 58 -7.86 -6.95 15.42
C TRP A 58 -6.57 -6.97 16.24
N ALA A 59 -6.65 -6.69 17.54
CA ALA A 59 -5.47 -6.65 18.41
C ALA A 59 -4.80 -8.03 18.50
N PHE A 60 -5.61 -9.08 18.62
CA PHE A 60 -5.12 -10.45 18.62
C PHE A 60 -4.42 -10.82 17.30
N THR A 61 -5.01 -10.45 16.16
CA THR A 61 -4.43 -10.72 14.83
C THR A 61 -3.09 -10.00 14.66
N VAL A 62 -3.03 -8.70 14.99
CA VAL A 62 -1.77 -7.93 14.92
C VAL A 62 -0.69 -8.56 15.80
N LEU A 63 -1.02 -8.92 17.05
CA LEU A 63 -0.08 -9.55 17.96
C LEU A 63 0.40 -10.92 17.42
N LEU A 64 -0.53 -11.78 17.02
CA LEU A 64 -0.22 -13.13 16.55
C LEU A 64 0.70 -13.12 15.33
N PHE A 65 0.43 -12.25 14.35
CA PHE A 65 1.19 -12.20 13.11
C PHE A 65 2.45 -11.33 13.16
N SER A 66 2.57 -10.43 14.15
CA SER A 66 3.83 -9.73 14.44
C SER A 66 4.78 -10.55 15.32
N LEU A 67 4.27 -11.52 16.09
CA LEU A 67 5.07 -12.31 17.02
C LEU A 67 6.28 -13.03 16.38
N PRO A 68 6.19 -13.70 15.22
CA PRO A 68 7.36 -14.31 14.59
C PRO A 68 8.47 -13.31 14.26
N PHE A 69 8.10 -12.08 13.90
CA PHE A 69 9.04 -11.00 13.59
C PHE A 69 9.69 -10.44 14.86
N ILE A 70 8.91 -10.35 15.96
CA ILE A 70 9.43 -10.00 17.29
C ILE A 70 10.44 -11.05 17.75
N LEU A 71 10.09 -12.33 17.67
CA LEU A 71 10.98 -13.43 18.04
C LEU A 71 12.24 -13.45 17.17
N ALA A 72 12.12 -13.20 15.86
CA ALA A 72 13.26 -13.09 14.97
C ALA A 72 14.22 -11.96 15.39
N GLU A 73 13.71 -10.77 15.69
CA GLU A 73 14.54 -9.61 16.06
C GLU A 73 15.15 -9.75 17.47
N ILE A 74 14.53 -10.51 18.38
CA ILE A 74 15.07 -10.77 19.74
C ILE A 74 16.11 -11.89 19.74
N PHE A 75 15.82 -13.01 19.06
CA PHE A 75 16.58 -14.26 19.23
C PHE A 75 17.58 -14.56 18.11
N LEU A 76 17.42 -14.01 16.91
CA LEU A 76 18.37 -14.28 15.82
C LEU A 76 19.63 -13.42 15.97
N PRO A 77 20.83 -14.00 15.81
CA PRO A 77 22.07 -13.22 15.75
C PRO A 77 22.03 -12.18 14.63
N TRP A 78 22.70 -11.05 14.81
CA TRP A 78 22.67 -9.94 13.86
C TRP A 78 23.15 -10.36 12.46
N LEU A 79 24.11 -11.29 12.37
CA LEU A 79 24.59 -11.88 11.11
C LEU A 79 23.46 -12.62 10.37
N VAL A 80 22.63 -13.36 11.09
CA VAL A 80 21.48 -14.05 10.51
C VAL A 80 20.43 -13.05 10.06
N LEU A 81 20.19 -11.99 10.83
CA LEU A 81 19.22 -10.93 10.47
C LEU A 81 19.61 -10.12 9.24
N ILE A 82 20.91 -10.00 8.91
CA ILE A 82 21.32 -9.38 7.65
C ILE A 82 20.78 -10.16 6.43
N VAL A 83 20.63 -11.48 6.54
CA VAL A 83 20.15 -12.35 5.47
C VAL A 83 18.64 -12.59 5.58
N ALA A 84 18.14 -12.91 6.77
CA ALA A 84 16.73 -13.21 7.01
C ALA A 84 15.85 -11.94 7.03
N GLY A 85 16.38 -10.82 7.51
CA GLY A 85 15.66 -9.54 7.62
C GLY A 85 15.10 -9.05 6.29
N PRO A 86 15.87 -9.04 5.18
CA PRO A 86 15.36 -8.68 3.86
C PRO A 86 14.18 -9.55 3.41
N VAL A 87 14.24 -10.87 3.66
CA VAL A 87 13.16 -11.80 3.30
C VAL A 87 11.90 -11.55 4.14
N LEU A 88 12.07 -11.34 5.44
CA LEU A 88 10.98 -11.03 6.37
C LEU A 88 10.33 -9.69 6.00
N LEU A 89 11.12 -8.63 5.83
CA LEU A 89 10.60 -7.31 5.45
C LEU A 89 9.91 -7.34 4.08
N LYS A 90 10.51 -8.03 3.10
CA LYS A 90 9.92 -8.21 1.78
C LYS A 90 8.52 -8.84 1.85
N SER A 91 8.28 -9.78 2.76
CA SER A 91 6.94 -10.39 2.91
C SER A 91 5.83 -9.41 3.31
N CYS A 92 6.20 -8.21 3.76
CA CYS A 92 5.30 -7.11 4.09
C CYS A 92 5.17 -6.06 2.95
N LEU A 93 5.95 -6.20 1.87
CA LEU A 93 6.00 -5.30 0.72
C LEU A 93 5.35 -5.97 -0.51
N ALA A 94 4.96 -5.18 -1.50
CA ALA A 94 4.47 -5.69 -2.79
C ALA A 94 4.88 -4.80 -3.96
N TRP A 95 6.12 -4.29 -3.99
CA TRP A 95 6.51 -3.28 -4.98
C TRP A 95 6.54 -3.83 -6.40
N ARG A 96 7.23 -4.95 -6.64
CA ARG A 96 7.24 -5.61 -7.95
C ARG A 96 5.85 -6.07 -8.37
N SER A 97 5.13 -6.72 -7.46
CA SER A 97 3.78 -7.22 -7.72
C SER A 97 2.83 -6.11 -8.16
N LEU A 98 2.91 -4.93 -7.53
CA LEU A 98 2.10 -3.78 -7.90
C LEU A 98 2.30 -3.34 -9.36
N GLU A 99 3.56 -3.31 -9.83
CA GLU A 99 3.87 -2.97 -11.23
C GLU A 99 3.42 -4.09 -12.18
N GLU A 100 3.64 -5.36 -11.82
CA GLU A 100 3.25 -6.52 -12.64
C GLU A 100 1.73 -6.56 -12.85
N HIS A 101 0.94 -6.26 -11.82
CA HIS A 101 -0.51 -6.21 -11.93
C HIS A 101 -0.98 -5.13 -12.90
N ALA A 102 -0.44 -3.91 -12.81
CA ALA A 102 -0.79 -2.85 -13.75
C ALA A 102 -0.40 -3.20 -15.19
N LEU A 103 0.84 -3.68 -15.39
CA LEU A 103 1.32 -4.11 -16.71
C LEU A 103 0.54 -5.30 -17.27
N SER A 104 0.02 -6.19 -16.41
CA SER A 104 -0.83 -7.29 -16.86
C SER A 104 -2.14 -6.76 -17.45
N VAL A 105 -2.74 -5.71 -16.88
CA VAL A 105 -3.94 -5.06 -17.41
C VAL A 105 -3.64 -4.34 -18.72
N GLU A 106 -2.50 -3.63 -18.82
CA GLU A 106 -2.06 -3.00 -20.07
C GLU A 106 -1.91 -4.02 -21.20
N ASN A 107 -1.19 -5.12 -20.93
CA ASN A 107 -0.99 -6.18 -21.90
C ASN A 107 -2.31 -6.83 -22.32
N ALA A 108 -3.24 -7.05 -21.38
CA ALA A 108 -4.56 -7.58 -21.69
C ALA A 108 -5.37 -6.59 -22.54
N LEU A 109 -5.33 -5.29 -22.22
CA LEU A 109 -6.00 -4.24 -22.99
C LEU A 109 -5.49 -4.11 -24.43
N SER A 110 -4.22 -4.43 -24.69
CA SER A 110 -3.69 -4.51 -26.05
C SER A 110 -4.26 -5.66 -26.89
N GLN A 111 -4.81 -6.69 -26.23
CA GLN A 111 -5.47 -7.83 -26.87
C GLN A 111 -6.95 -7.56 -27.11
N GLY A 112 -7.57 -6.75 -26.25
CA GLY A 112 -8.94 -6.30 -26.41
C GLY A 112 -9.52 -5.74 -25.10
N LEU A 113 -10.70 -5.13 -25.18
CA LEU A 113 -11.34 -4.54 -23.99
C LEU A 113 -11.80 -5.61 -23.00
N ASP A 114 -12.31 -6.73 -23.50
CA ASP A 114 -12.86 -7.79 -22.66
C ASP A 114 -11.74 -8.54 -21.91
N GLU A 115 -10.58 -8.71 -22.53
CA GLU A 115 -9.36 -9.20 -21.90
C GLU A 115 -8.92 -8.25 -20.77
N GLY A 116 -8.90 -6.94 -21.02
CA GLY A 116 -8.61 -5.93 -20.01
C GLY A 116 -9.59 -5.96 -18.83
N ARG A 117 -10.88 -6.09 -19.10
CA ARG A 117 -11.93 -6.22 -18.07
C ARG A 117 -11.76 -7.49 -17.25
N SER A 118 -11.42 -8.61 -17.89
CA SER A 118 -11.10 -9.86 -17.22
C SER A 118 -9.88 -9.71 -16.33
N GLN A 119 -8.83 -9.01 -16.78
CA GLN A 119 -7.63 -8.86 -15.95
C GLN A 119 -7.83 -7.89 -14.78
N VAL A 120 -8.55 -6.79 -14.99
CA VAL A 120 -8.76 -5.79 -13.93
C VAL A 120 -9.69 -6.29 -12.81
N GLN A 121 -10.48 -7.34 -13.06
CA GLN A 121 -11.34 -7.97 -12.05
C GLN A 121 -10.56 -8.44 -10.81
N PHE A 122 -9.27 -8.75 -10.97
CA PHE A 122 -8.40 -9.15 -9.86
C PHE A 122 -7.93 -7.98 -8.99
N LEU A 123 -8.16 -6.73 -9.43
CA LEU A 123 -7.73 -5.50 -8.75
C LEU A 123 -8.89 -4.72 -8.14
N VAL A 124 -10.11 -4.93 -8.63
CA VAL A 124 -11.27 -4.14 -8.21
C VAL A 124 -12.38 -5.03 -7.68
N SER A 125 -13.12 -4.50 -6.70
CA SER A 125 -14.33 -5.12 -6.16
C SER A 125 -15.61 -4.74 -6.90
N ARG A 126 -15.53 -3.82 -7.87
CA ARG A 126 -16.66 -3.38 -8.72
C ARG A 126 -16.78 -4.28 -9.95
N ASP A 127 -17.99 -4.41 -10.50
CA ASP A 127 -18.23 -5.13 -11.76
C ASP A 127 -17.45 -4.47 -12.92
N PRO A 128 -16.46 -5.16 -13.53
CA PRO A 128 -15.67 -4.60 -14.63
C PRO A 128 -16.41 -4.60 -15.98
N SER A 129 -17.50 -5.35 -16.12
CA SER A 129 -18.18 -5.57 -17.41
C SER A 129 -18.70 -4.29 -18.07
N VAL A 130 -19.01 -3.27 -17.25
CA VAL A 130 -19.52 -1.97 -17.68
C VAL A 130 -18.44 -0.92 -17.91
N LEU A 131 -17.17 -1.22 -17.60
CA LEU A 131 -16.08 -0.24 -17.67
C LEU A 131 -15.66 0.03 -19.12
N SER A 132 -15.47 1.30 -19.47
CA SER A 132 -14.80 1.69 -20.70
C SER A 132 -13.30 1.37 -20.66
N ARG A 133 -12.62 1.40 -21.81
CA ARG A 133 -11.16 1.21 -21.90
C ARG A 133 -10.39 2.13 -20.93
N GLU A 134 -10.71 3.41 -20.92
CA GLU A 134 -10.09 4.39 -20.03
C GLU A 134 -10.37 4.08 -18.55
N GLN A 135 -11.57 3.58 -18.22
CA GLN A 135 -11.93 3.19 -16.86
C GLN A 135 -11.26 1.90 -16.39
N VAL A 136 -10.87 1.01 -17.31
CA VAL A 136 -10.04 -0.16 -17.03
C VAL A 136 -8.60 0.28 -16.73
N HIS A 137 -8.01 1.16 -17.54
CA HIS A 137 -6.71 1.77 -17.23
C HIS A 137 -6.75 2.53 -15.89
N SER A 138 -7.81 3.31 -15.67
CA SER A 138 -8.03 4.00 -14.40
C SER A 138 -8.03 3.03 -13.24
N ALA A 139 -8.83 1.97 -13.28
CA ALA A 139 -8.85 0.98 -12.21
C ALA A 139 -7.46 0.39 -11.88
N ALA A 140 -6.65 0.09 -12.91
CA ALA A 140 -5.30 -0.43 -12.71
C ALA A 140 -4.38 0.60 -12.03
N TYR A 141 -4.29 1.83 -12.55
CA TYR A 141 -3.38 2.83 -12.01
C TYR A 141 -3.90 3.58 -10.77
N GLU A 142 -5.21 3.57 -10.54
CA GLU A 142 -5.82 3.91 -9.25
C GLU A 142 -5.26 2.98 -8.17
N SER A 143 -5.30 1.66 -8.42
CA SER A 143 -4.77 0.65 -7.51
C SER A 143 -3.27 0.84 -7.27
N VAL A 144 -2.48 1.13 -8.31
CA VAL A 144 -1.05 1.46 -8.19
C VAL A 144 -0.82 2.69 -7.31
N SER A 145 -1.54 3.78 -7.57
CA SER A 145 -1.33 5.06 -6.89
C SER A 145 -1.75 5.00 -5.42
N GLU A 146 -2.80 4.25 -5.12
CA GLU A 146 -3.27 3.96 -3.77
C GLU A 146 -2.29 3.06 -3.02
N ASN A 147 -1.97 1.89 -3.58
CA ASN A 147 -1.14 0.88 -2.91
C ASN A 147 0.34 1.26 -2.81
N LEU A 148 0.78 2.34 -3.47
CA LEU A 148 2.09 2.93 -3.18
C LEU A 148 2.24 3.26 -1.68
N VAL A 149 1.17 3.74 -1.04
CA VAL A 149 1.18 3.97 0.41
C VAL A 149 1.10 2.63 1.14
N ASP A 150 0.03 1.88 0.90
CA ASP A 150 -0.34 0.72 1.72
C ASP A 150 0.62 -0.47 1.59
N SER A 151 1.21 -0.67 0.41
CA SER A 151 2.04 -1.85 0.13
C SER A 151 3.53 -1.54 0.03
N ILE A 152 3.93 -0.27 0.13
CA ILE A 152 5.35 0.12 0.03
C ILE A 152 5.72 1.13 1.12
N VAL A 153 5.20 2.35 1.07
CA VAL A 153 5.69 3.44 1.94
C VAL A 153 5.37 3.17 3.41
N SER A 154 4.17 2.71 3.73
CA SER A 154 3.76 2.45 5.12
C SER A 154 4.52 1.29 5.77
N PRO A 155 4.69 0.12 5.12
CA PRO A 155 5.57 -0.92 5.67
C PRO A 155 7.02 -0.45 5.88
N LEU A 156 7.59 0.31 4.94
CA LEU A 156 8.95 0.88 5.08
C LEU A 156 9.02 1.87 6.26
N PHE A 157 8.01 2.73 6.40
CA PHE A 157 7.91 3.70 7.48
C PHE A 157 7.84 3.02 8.86
N TYR A 158 6.96 2.04 9.02
CA TYR A 158 6.84 1.30 10.28
C TYR A 158 8.05 0.41 10.56
N TYR A 159 8.73 -0.09 9.52
CA TYR A 159 10.02 -0.75 9.68
C TYR A 159 11.09 0.20 10.24
N ALA A 160 11.19 1.41 9.69
CA ALA A 160 12.16 2.39 10.17
C ALA A 160 11.95 2.73 11.66
N LEU A 161 10.70 2.86 12.08
CA LEU A 161 10.34 3.17 13.48
C LEU A 161 10.51 1.98 14.43
N LEU A 162 9.90 0.83 14.10
CA LEU A 162 9.71 -0.28 15.04
C LEU A 162 10.44 -1.57 14.61
N GLY A 163 11.14 -1.58 13.49
CA GLY A 163 11.84 -2.75 12.96
C GLY A 163 10.90 -3.73 12.25
N LEU A 164 11.33 -4.98 12.16
CA LEU A 164 10.54 -6.04 11.51
C LEU A 164 9.12 -6.19 12.09
N PRO A 165 8.92 -6.11 13.43
CA PRO A 165 7.59 -6.14 14.03
C PRO A 165 6.68 -5.01 13.54
N GLY A 166 7.21 -3.82 13.30
CA GLY A 166 6.45 -2.67 12.82
C GLY A 166 5.83 -2.91 11.46
N ALA A 167 6.66 -3.36 10.51
CA ALA A 167 6.19 -3.70 9.17
C ALA A 167 5.13 -4.81 9.18
N ALA A 168 5.35 -5.86 9.97
CA ALA A 168 4.41 -6.97 10.09
C ALA A 168 3.08 -6.55 10.75
N ALA A 169 3.14 -5.76 11.82
CA ALA A 169 1.96 -5.23 12.51
C ALA A 169 1.13 -4.34 11.58
N PHE A 170 1.78 -3.45 10.83
CA PHE A 170 1.11 -2.62 9.84
C PHE A 170 0.49 -3.48 8.73
N ARG A 171 1.23 -4.46 8.18
CA ARG A 171 0.70 -5.31 7.12
C ARG A 171 -0.52 -6.11 7.57
N ALA A 172 -0.54 -6.60 8.80
CA ALA A 172 -1.70 -7.27 9.39
C ALA A 172 -2.89 -6.31 9.53
N ALA A 173 -2.66 -5.09 10.02
CA ALA A 173 -3.69 -4.06 10.13
C ALA A 173 -4.31 -3.70 8.78
N ASN A 174 -3.47 -3.46 7.76
CA ASN A 174 -3.90 -3.13 6.40
C ASN A 174 -4.65 -4.29 5.73
N THR A 175 -4.20 -5.54 5.93
CA THR A 175 -4.91 -6.72 5.41
C THR A 175 -6.31 -6.84 6.02
N MET A 176 -6.48 -6.50 7.31
CA MET A 176 -7.80 -6.48 7.94
C MET A 176 -8.72 -5.40 7.39
N ASP A 177 -8.22 -4.20 7.08
CA ASP A 177 -9.02 -3.19 6.40
C ASP A 177 -9.42 -3.65 4.99
N ALA A 178 -8.48 -4.17 4.19
CA ALA A 178 -8.76 -4.65 2.85
C ALA A 178 -9.83 -5.77 2.78
N MET A 179 -10.01 -6.54 3.88
CA MET A 179 -11.00 -7.62 3.96
C MET A 179 -12.31 -7.24 4.67
N LEU A 180 -12.25 -6.35 5.66
CA LEU A 180 -13.39 -6.03 6.54
C LEU A 180 -13.89 -4.58 6.44
N GLY A 181 -13.10 -3.67 5.86
CA GLY A 181 -13.39 -2.23 5.75
C GLY A 181 -14.49 -1.83 4.77
N TYR A 182 -15.32 -2.80 4.34
CA TYR A 182 -16.42 -2.55 3.41
C TYR A 182 -17.65 -1.97 4.13
N ARG A 183 -18.36 -1.09 3.43
CA ARG A 183 -19.63 -0.50 3.89
C ARG A 183 -20.82 -1.40 3.54
N ASP A 184 -20.79 -2.63 4.04
CA ASP A 184 -21.86 -3.61 3.89
C ASP A 184 -22.17 -4.27 5.25
N HIS A 185 -22.67 -5.50 5.27
CA HIS A 185 -22.90 -6.28 6.49
C HIS A 185 -21.66 -6.40 7.40
N ARG A 186 -20.44 -6.13 6.90
CA ARG A 186 -19.18 -6.12 7.66
C ARG A 186 -18.91 -4.82 8.41
N GLU A 187 -19.63 -3.73 8.13
CA GLU A 187 -19.31 -2.38 8.62
C GLU A 187 -19.09 -2.32 10.14
N ARG A 188 -19.92 -3.01 10.92
CA ARG A 188 -19.83 -3.01 12.39
C ARG A 188 -18.62 -3.80 12.90
N LEU A 189 -18.34 -4.95 12.32
CA LEU A 189 -17.21 -5.81 12.70
C LEU A 189 -15.87 -5.19 12.24
N GLY A 190 -15.84 -4.63 11.03
CA GLY A 190 -14.68 -4.01 10.40
C GLY A 190 -14.39 -2.57 10.83
N TRP A 191 -15.28 -1.94 11.61
CA TRP A 191 -15.17 -0.53 11.99
C TRP A 191 -13.81 -0.16 12.58
N PHE A 192 -13.29 -0.99 13.49
CA PHE A 192 -12.00 -0.73 14.12
C PHE A 192 -10.84 -0.90 13.13
N SER A 193 -10.89 -1.94 12.29
CA SER A 193 -9.88 -2.19 11.25
C SER A 193 -9.75 -1.00 10.30
N ALA A 194 -10.88 -0.49 9.78
CA ALA A 194 -10.89 0.66 8.88
C ALA A 194 -10.38 1.93 9.55
N ARG A 195 -10.77 2.18 10.80
CA ARG A 195 -10.31 3.35 11.55
C ARG A 195 -8.83 3.26 11.90
N ALA A 196 -8.34 2.08 12.25
CA ALA A 196 -6.94 1.85 12.56
C ALA A 196 -6.07 2.05 11.31
N ASP A 197 -6.47 1.52 10.15
CA ASP A 197 -5.75 1.73 8.89
C ASP A 197 -5.67 3.22 8.53
N ASP A 198 -6.81 3.95 8.60
CA ASP A 198 -6.85 5.40 8.38
C ASP A 198 -5.86 6.17 9.29
N VAL A 199 -5.67 5.74 10.54
CA VAL A 199 -4.73 6.37 11.47
C VAL A 199 -3.30 5.99 11.13
N LEU A 200 -3.03 4.71 10.88
CA LEU A 200 -1.69 4.20 10.60
C LEU A 200 -1.13 4.77 9.29
N ASN A 201 -2.00 4.96 8.28
CA ASN A 201 -1.62 5.53 6.99
C ASN A 201 -1.56 7.07 6.98
N TYR A 202 -1.91 7.76 8.08
CA TYR A 202 -1.99 9.22 8.10
C TYR A 202 -0.67 9.92 7.77
N ILE A 203 0.42 9.52 8.45
CA ILE A 203 1.75 10.09 8.22
C ILE A 203 2.36 9.55 6.92
N PRO A 204 2.36 8.22 6.66
CA PRO A 204 2.87 7.67 5.40
C PRO A 204 2.25 8.30 4.16
N ALA A 205 0.93 8.50 4.11
CA ALA A 205 0.26 9.08 2.94
C ALA A 205 0.71 10.53 2.65
N ARG A 206 0.94 11.33 3.70
CA ARG A 206 1.44 12.72 3.57
C ARG A 206 2.90 12.75 3.15
N LEU A 207 3.71 11.84 3.71
CA LEU A 207 5.08 11.64 3.28
C LEU A 207 5.14 11.30 1.78
N THR A 208 4.36 10.31 1.34
CA THR A 208 4.26 9.92 -0.07
C THR A 208 3.85 11.10 -0.94
N ALA A 209 2.80 11.83 -0.58
CA ALA A 209 2.36 12.99 -1.33
C ALA A 209 3.43 14.09 -1.42
N GLY A 210 4.15 14.37 -0.32
CA GLY A 210 5.25 15.34 -0.30
C GLY A 210 6.42 14.94 -1.20
N ILE A 211 6.85 13.67 -1.14
CA ILE A 211 7.92 13.14 -2.01
C ILE A 211 7.51 13.19 -3.48
N LEU A 212 6.27 12.80 -3.81
CA LEU A 212 5.76 12.89 -5.17
C LEU A 212 5.67 14.34 -5.67
N LEU A 213 5.28 15.29 -4.82
CA LEU A 213 5.29 16.72 -5.17
C LEU A 213 6.72 17.20 -5.50
N CYS A 214 7.71 16.82 -4.71
CA CYS A 214 9.12 17.12 -5.00
C CYS A 214 9.57 16.48 -6.33
N TYR A 215 9.20 15.22 -6.56
CA TYR A 215 9.48 14.53 -7.82
C TYR A 215 8.91 15.27 -9.04
N PHE A 216 7.64 15.68 -8.98
CA PHE A 216 7.01 16.44 -10.05
C PHE A 216 7.53 17.88 -10.14
N ALA A 217 8.04 18.47 -9.06
CA ALA A 217 8.74 19.76 -9.10
C ALA A 217 9.99 19.71 -9.97
N CYS A 218 10.81 18.66 -9.84
CA CYS A 218 11.99 18.44 -10.69
C CYS A 218 11.63 18.24 -12.17
N ARG A 219 10.35 17.99 -12.49
CA ARG A 219 9.83 17.86 -13.86
C ARG A 219 8.99 19.06 -14.33
N GLY A 220 9.00 20.17 -13.58
CA GLY A 220 8.21 21.37 -13.94
C GLY A 220 6.70 21.21 -13.77
N ARG A 221 6.24 20.18 -13.03
CA ARG A 221 4.82 19.82 -12.83
C ARG A 221 4.34 20.01 -11.39
N PHE A 222 5.08 20.76 -10.56
CA PHE A 222 4.69 21.05 -9.17
C PHE A 222 3.32 21.72 -9.06
N ALA A 223 3.10 22.80 -9.83
CA ALA A 223 1.87 23.58 -9.75
C ALA A 223 0.62 22.75 -10.13
N PRO A 224 0.59 22.01 -11.27
CA PRO A 224 -0.50 21.10 -11.59
C PRO A 224 -0.74 20.01 -10.53
N ALA A 225 0.33 19.40 -10.02
CA ALA A 225 0.23 18.37 -8.99
C ALA A 225 -0.36 18.92 -7.68
N LEU A 226 0.11 20.07 -7.22
CA LEU A 226 -0.37 20.72 -6.00
C LEU A 226 -1.82 21.21 -6.13
N ASP A 227 -2.18 21.79 -7.27
CA ASP A 227 -3.55 22.22 -7.54
C ASP A 227 -4.53 21.04 -7.50
N CYS A 228 -4.15 19.90 -8.10
CA CYS A 228 -4.93 18.68 -8.05
C CYS A 228 -5.11 18.15 -6.61
N VAL A 229 -4.05 18.13 -5.79
CA VAL A 229 -4.16 17.75 -4.37
C VAL A 229 -5.16 18.63 -3.62
N ARG A 230 -5.12 19.95 -3.86
CA ARG A 230 -6.01 20.91 -3.18
C ARG A 230 -7.47 20.72 -3.56
N LYS A 231 -7.75 20.48 -4.84
CA LYS A 231 -9.11 20.33 -5.38
C LYS A 231 -9.69 18.93 -5.14
N ASP A 232 -8.87 17.91 -5.35
CA ASP A 232 -9.33 16.53 -5.54
C ASP A 232 -8.84 15.55 -4.47
N GLY A 233 -7.85 15.94 -3.66
CA GLY A 233 -7.24 15.04 -2.67
C GLY A 233 -8.19 14.51 -1.59
N ARG A 234 -9.40 15.06 -1.48
CA ARG A 234 -10.47 14.63 -0.55
C ARG A 234 -11.67 13.99 -1.24
N LYS A 235 -11.66 13.81 -2.57
CA LYS A 235 -12.78 13.23 -3.31
C LYS A 235 -12.93 11.72 -3.09
N ARG A 236 -11.82 11.02 -2.87
CA ARG A 236 -11.85 9.61 -2.49
C ARG A 236 -12.28 9.48 -1.02
N PRO A 237 -13.20 8.56 -0.67
CA PRO A 237 -13.54 8.27 0.72
C PRO A 237 -12.30 7.89 1.56
N GLY A 238 -12.22 8.40 2.79
CA GLY A 238 -11.06 8.24 3.67
C GLY A 238 -10.17 9.50 3.71
N PHE A 239 -9.13 9.49 4.54
CA PHE A 239 -8.27 10.67 4.74
C PHE A 239 -6.96 10.64 3.96
N ASN A 240 -6.58 9.45 3.48
CA ASN A 240 -5.21 9.19 3.07
C ASN A 240 -5.09 8.96 1.57
N GLY A 241 -5.82 7.98 1.05
CA GLY A 241 -5.57 7.47 -0.29
C GLY A 241 -5.87 8.44 -1.44
N GLY A 242 -6.70 9.46 -1.22
CA GLY A 242 -6.91 10.53 -2.21
C GLY A 242 -5.69 11.41 -2.46
N LEU A 243 -4.78 11.52 -1.48
CA LEU A 243 -3.59 12.36 -1.59
C LEU A 243 -2.59 11.87 -2.66
N PRO A 244 -2.04 10.64 -2.58
CA PRO A 244 -1.11 10.15 -3.59
C PRO A 244 -1.75 10.08 -4.98
N MET A 245 -3.03 9.70 -5.07
CA MET A 245 -3.78 9.67 -6.33
C MET A 245 -3.88 11.06 -6.97
N ALA A 246 -4.21 12.10 -6.19
CA ALA A 246 -4.31 13.46 -6.69
C ALA A 246 -2.95 14.02 -7.14
N VAL A 247 -1.86 13.73 -6.39
CA VAL A 247 -0.50 14.13 -6.82
C VAL A 247 -0.14 13.45 -8.15
N MET A 248 -0.37 12.14 -8.26
CA MET A 248 -0.09 11.38 -9.48
C MET A 248 -0.90 11.92 -10.67
N ALA A 249 -2.21 12.10 -10.50
CA ALA A 249 -3.10 12.56 -11.56
C ALA A 249 -2.73 13.98 -12.03
N GLY A 250 -2.51 14.92 -11.11
CA GLY A 250 -2.11 16.29 -11.47
C GLY A 250 -0.69 16.36 -12.07
N GLY A 251 0.24 15.60 -11.51
CA GLY A 251 1.63 15.54 -11.97
C GLY A 251 1.76 15.02 -13.40
N THR A 252 1.03 13.96 -13.73
CA THR A 252 1.04 13.32 -15.06
C THR A 252 0.02 13.91 -16.05
N GLY A 253 -1.01 14.61 -15.56
CA GLY A 253 -2.05 15.23 -16.39
C GLY A 253 -3.25 14.33 -16.69
N ILE A 254 -3.36 13.16 -16.06
CA ILE A 254 -4.47 12.22 -16.28
C ILE A 254 -5.68 12.51 -15.39
N ARG A 255 -6.73 11.72 -15.55
CA ARG A 255 -7.89 11.68 -14.65
C ARG A 255 -8.18 10.25 -14.24
N PHE A 256 -8.09 9.98 -12.94
CA PHE A 256 -8.64 8.75 -12.37
C PHE A 256 -10.15 8.88 -12.23
N GLU A 257 -10.89 7.87 -12.67
CA GLU A 257 -12.34 7.82 -12.62
C GLU A 257 -12.84 6.50 -12.03
N LYS A 258 -13.60 6.62 -10.94
CA LYS A 258 -14.43 5.56 -10.38
C LYS A 258 -15.89 5.96 -10.58
N PRO A 259 -16.57 5.40 -11.61
CA PRO A 259 -17.94 5.80 -11.97
C PRO A 259 -18.88 5.79 -10.77
N GLY A 260 -19.63 6.88 -10.60
CA GLY A 260 -20.58 7.05 -9.49
C GLY A 260 -19.95 7.32 -8.12
N VAL A 261 -18.62 7.40 -8.00
CA VAL A 261 -17.94 7.65 -6.71
C VAL A 261 -17.04 8.89 -6.75
N TYR A 262 -16.07 8.96 -7.66
CA TYR A 262 -15.17 10.11 -7.77
C TYR A 262 -14.52 10.24 -9.16
N SER A 263 -14.02 11.45 -9.41
CA SER A 263 -13.15 11.77 -10.52
C SER A 263 -12.02 12.70 -10.03
N ILE A 264 -10.76 12.26 -10.16
CA ILE A 264 -9.57 12.89 -9.59
C ILE A 264 -8.59 13.22 -10.73
N GLY A 265 -8.30 14.51 -10.95
CA GLY A 265 -7.33 14.97 -11.92
C GLY A 265 -7.91 15.67 -13.15
N PRO A 266 -7.06 16.38 -13.90
CA PRO A 266 -7.48 17.25 -14.99
C PRO A 266 -7.98 16.48 -16.22
N GLY A 267 -7.38 15.33 -16.56
CA GLY A 267 -7.76 14.55 -17.74
C GLY A 267 -7.30 15.16 -19.06
N ASP A 268 -6.16 15.85 -19.05
CA ASP A 268 -5.53 16.45 -20.22
C ASP A 268 -4.84 15.39 -21.11
N ARG A 269 -4.55 14.21 -20.54
CA ARG A 269 -3.90 13.06 -21.18
C ARG A 269 -4.65 11.77 -20.84
N THR A 270 -4.56 10.80 -21.73
CA THR A 270 -5.03 9.43 -21.48
C THR A 270 -4.11 8.74 -20.47
N ILE A 271 -4.66 7.75 -19.76
CA ILE A 271 -3.90 6.95 -18.81
C ILE A 271 -2.92 6.02 -19.54
N GLU A 272 -3.31 5.51 -20.70
CA GLU A 272 -2.43 4.69 -21.56
C GLU A 272 -1.10 5.40 -21.85
N ASP A 273 -1.15 6.69 -22.26
CA ASP A 273 0.04 7.48 -22.58
C ASP A 273 0.90 7.81 -21.35
N ALA A 274 0.28 7.95 -20.18
CA ALA A 274 0.95 8.38 -18.95
C ALA A 274 1.36 7.22 -18.03
N GLY A 275 0.91 5.98 -18.30
CA GLY A 275 1.19 4.79 -17.50
C GLY A 275 2.67 4.62 -17.13
N PRO A 276 3.61 4.68 -18.10
CA PRO A 276 5.04 4.60 -17.82
C PRO A 276 5.56 5.71 -16.87
N GLU A 277 4.96 6.91 -16.91
CA GLU A 277 5.31 8.01 -16.00
C GLU A 277 4.81 7.75 -14.58
N ILE A 278 3.61 7.17 -14.42
CA ILE A 278 3.07 6.76 -13.11
C ILE A 278 4.00 5.71 -12.47
N LEU A 279 4.37 4.67 -13.23
CA LEU A 279 5.30 3.64 -12.75
C LEU A 279 6.67 4.23 -12.41
N SER A 280 7.16 5.18 -13.21
CA SER A 280 8.41 5.89 -12.92
C SER A 280 8.33 6.72 -11.63
N ALA A 281 7.20 7.37 -11.37
CA ALA A 281 6.95 8.12 -10.15
C ALA A 281 6.85 7.21 -8.92
N VAL A 282 6.21 6.03 -9.04
CA VAL A 282 6.19 4.98 -8.02
C VAL A 282 7.62 4.55 -7.67
N ARG A 283 8.43 4.20 -8.68
CA ARG A 283 9.82 3.78 -8.48
C ARG A 283 10.65 4.85 -7.79
N ALA A 284 10.56 6.09 -8.27
CA ALA A 284 11.27 7.22 -7.68
C ALA A 284 10.83 7.47 -6.23
N CYS A 285 9.52 7.44 -5.95
CA CYS A 285 8.99 7.62 -4.61
C CYS A 285 9.50 6.53 -3.65
N THR A 286 9.44 5.26 -4.05
CA THR A 286 9.97 4.13 -3.27
C THR A 286 11.44 4.34 -2.92
N ILE A 287 12.28 4.70 -3.89
CA ILE A 287 13.72 4.93 -3.69
C ILE A 287 13.94 6.14 -2.77
N LEU A 288 13.30 7.27 -3.04
CA LEU A 288 13.47 8.51 -2.28
C LEU A 288 13.01 8.36 -0.83
N VAL A 289 11.88 7.70 -0.59
CA VAL A 289 11.41 7.37 0.77
C VAL A 289 12.42 6.46 1.46
N THR A 290 12.92 5.44 0.79
CA THR A 290 13.91 4.53 1.37
C THR A 290 15.19 5.26 1.77
N LEU A 291 15.72 6.11 0.89
CA LEU A 291 16.90 6.93 1.17
C LEU A 291 16.66 7.88 2.34
N LEU A 292 15.51 8.56 2.36
CA LEU A 292 15.13 9.43 3.46
C LEU A 292 15.08 8.66 4.80
N LEU A 293 14.40 7.51 4.83
CA LEU A 293 14.31 6.70 6.04
C LEU A 293 15.68 6.18 6.48
N MET A 294 16.53 5.76 5.56
CA MET A 294 17.91 5.37 5.86
C MET A 294 18.70 6.51 6.50
N VAL A 295 18.62 7.73 5.95
CA VAL A 295 19.27 8.92 6.52
C VAL A 295 18.73 9.22 7.91
N LEU A 296 17.42 9.20 8.11
CA LEU A 296 16.82 9.45 9.42
C LEU A 296 17.24 8.41 10.47
N MET A 297 17.31 7.13 10.08
CA MET A 297 17.78 6.06 10.96
C MET A 297 19.27 6.18 11.27
N PHE A 298 20.09 6.59 10.30
CA PHE A 298 21.50 6.87 10.52
C PHE A 298 21.69 8.05 11.47
N LEU A 299 20.95 9.14 11.29
CA LEU A 299 20.97 10.29 12.20
C LEU A 299 20.52 9.88 13.62
N ALA A 300 19.50 9.04 13.74
CA ALA A 300 19.06 8.52 15.03
C ALA A 300 20.13 7.66 15.73
N LEU A 301 21.00 6.96 14.99
CA LEU A 301 22.16 6.25 15.57
C LEU A 301 23.23 7.20 16.13
N LEU A 302 23.30 8.44 15.61
CA LEU A 302 24.29 9.43 16.03
C LEU A 302 23.84 10.23 17.27
N ILE A 303 22.55 10.18 17.62
CA ILE A 303 22.05 10.80 18.85
C ILE A 303 22.46 9.88 20.00
N PRO A 304 23.38 10.30 20.90
CA PRO A 304 23.69 9.50 22.07
C PRO A 304 22.40 9.31 22.89
N LEU A 305 22.08 8.07 23.22
CA LEU A 305 21.06 7.76 24.22
C LEU A 305 21.55 8.33 25.56
N ILE A 306 21.11 9.55 25.89
CA ILE A 306 21.34 10.22 27.17
C ILE A 306 20.57 9.48 28.27
#